data_AF-A0A7C5YRK6-F1
#
_entry.id   AF-A0A7C5YRK6-F1
#
_cell.length_a   1.000
_cell.length_b   1.000
_cell.length_c   1.000
_cell.angle_alpha   90.00
_cell.angle_beta   90.00
_cell.angle_gamma   90.00
#
_symmetry.space_group_name_H-M   'P 1'
#
loop_
_entity.id
_entity.type
_entity.pdbx_description
1 polymer ?
#
loop_
_entity_poly.entity_id
_entity_poly.type
_entity_poly.pdbx_seq_one_letter_code
_entity_poly.pdbx_strand_id
1 'polypeptide(L)'
;MDGGIGEIPRIALEVYGSVPQERARAILEEVEACYRALTLPLPEAVSLCLFDTLARWREYAARRREEAGVVAAGEEGFLTTHEAWEGTPRLSVCLERLEAQSPLVQQGALHQVVAHSVLHGRPDFYRFAVPRSLIAESQARGVELEILQQILYFVAIAIKGYQAVSLLVEHRFIQDQVALASYQLETGEDSVVLWKMARWEPRARLLYLSAQLKPLLYLRPLLPYAPELAGAGRAMLSHLPPEEVERLEGLVEE
;
A
#
# COMPACT_ATOMS: atom_id res chain seq x y z
N MET A 1 32.30 -20.07 -2.48
CA MET A 1 30.87 -19.84 -2.24
C MET A 1 30.49 -18.71 -3.18
N ASP A 2 29.95 -19.09 -4.34
CA ASP A 2 29.61 -18.16 -5.41
C ASP A 2 28.48 -17.25 -4.96
N GLY A 3 28.79 -15.98 -4.75
CA GLY A 3 27.80 -14.92 -4.65
C GLY A 3 27.26 -14.65 -6.04
N GLY A 4 26.09 -15.25 -6.34
CA GLY A 4 25.39 -15.02 -7.60
C GLY A 4 25.03 -13.55 -7.76
N ILE A 5 25.55 -12.94 -8.83
CA ILE A 5 25.08 -11.65 -9.35
C ILE A 5 23.61 -11.85 -9.73
N GLY A 6 22.72 -11.06 -9.11
CA GLY A 6 21.29 -11.34 -8.95
C GLY A 6 20.50 -11.56 -10.23
N GLU A 7 19.91 -12.75 -10.35
CA GLU A 7 18.82 -13.01 -11.29
C GLU A 7 17.56 -12.29 -10.79
N ILE A 8 16.91 -11.52 -11.68
CA ILE A 8 15.58 -10.95 -11.41
C ILE A 8 14.51 -12.06 -11.42
N PRO A 9 13.35 -11.86 -10.80
CA PRO A 9 12.24 -12.82 -10.87
C PRO A 9 11.83 -13.09 -12.31
N ARG A 10 11.30 -14.28 -12.59
CA ARG A 10 10.58 -14.51 -13.85
C ARG A 10 9.30 -13.67 -13.86
N ILE A 11 9.20 -12.71 -14.77
CA ILE A 11 8.03 -11.82 -14.87
C ILE A 11 7.09 -12.34 -15.96
N ALA A 12 5.90 -12.77 -15.55
CA ALA A 12 4.80 -13.06 -16.47
C ALA A 12 4.01 -11.77 -16.73
N LEU A 13 4.19 -11.17 -17.91
CA LEU A 13 3.46 -9.98 -18.33
C LEU A 13 2.06 -10.38 -18.85
N GLU A 14 1.02 -9.86 -18.21
CA GLU A 14 -0.37 -10.06 -18.58
C GLU A 14 -0.99 -8.69 -18.92
N VAL A 15 -1.57 -8.56 -20.12
CA VAL A 15 -2.15 -7.30 -20.59
C VAL A 15 -3.67 -7.45 -20.77
N TYR A 16 -4.40 -6.52 -20.17
CA TYR A 16 -5.85 -6.52 -20.13
C TYR A 16 -6.39 -5.23 -20.77
N GLY A 17 -6.96 -5.38 -21.97
CA GLY A 17 -7.50 -4.27 -22.76
C GLY A 17 -6.45 -3.59 -23.65
N SER A 18 -6.68 -2.31 -23.95
CA SER A 18 -5.89 -1.53 -24.92
C SER A 18 -4.69 -0.84 -24.28
N VAL A 19 -3.66 -1.62 -23.93
CA VAL A 19 -2.37 -1.08 -23.44
C VAL A 19 -1.37 -0.98 -24.60
N PRO A 20 -0.84 0.22 -24.93
CA PRO A 20 0.17 0.36 -25.96
C PRO A 20 1.43 -0.46 -25.67
N GLN A 21 1.96 -1.16 -26.67
CA GLN A 21 3.12 -2.05 -26.51
C GLN A 21 4.36 -1.31 -25.98
N GLU A 22 4.62 -0.10 -26.48
CA GLU A 22 5.70 0.77 -25.99
C GLU A 22 5.55 1.06 -24.49
N ARG A 23 4.31 1.34 -24.06
CA ARG A 23 4.03 1.65 -22.66
C ARG A 23 4.19 0.43 -21.76
N ALA A 24 3.69 -0.73 -22.20
CA ALA A 24 3.87 -1.99 -21.48
C ALA A 24 5.36 -2.33 -21.31
N ARG A 25 6.15 -2.15 -22.38
CA ARG A 25 7.59 -2.36 -22.35
C ARG A 25 8.29 -1.41 -21.37
N ALA A 26 7.97 -0.13 -21.40
CA ALA A 26 8.59 0.83 -20.50
C ALA A 26 8.21 0.60 -19.02
N ILE A 27 6.99 0.14 -18.72
CA ILE A 27 6.62 -0.28 -17.35
C ILE A 27 7.41 -1.53 -16.92
N LEU A 28 7.53 -2.52 -17.81
CA LEU A 28 8.31 -3.72 -17.54
C LEU A 28 9.78 -3.38 -17.28
N GLU A 29 10.39 -2.53 -18.10
CA GLU A 29 11.79 -2.08 -17.95
C GLU A 29 12.02 -1.38 -16.60
N GLU A 30 11.09 -0.52 -16.15
CA GLU A 30 11.15 0.13 -14.83
C GLU A 30 11.06 -0.90 -13.68
N VAL A 31 10.11 -1.84 -13.77
CA VAL A 31 9.93 -2.92 -12.78
C VAL A 31 11.18 -3.79 -12.69
N GLU A 32 11.75 -4.20 -13.82
CA GLU A 32 12.98 -4.97 -13.86
C GLU A 32 14.18 -4.19 -13.30
N ALA A 33 14.30 -2.90 -13.61
CA ALA A 33 15.35 -2.05 -13.07
C ALA A 33 15.25 -1.95 -11.54
N CYS A 34 14.04 -1.83 -11.01
CA CYS A 34 13.80 -1.86 -9.57
C CYS A 34 14.25 -3.19 -8.94
N TYR A 35 13.84 -4.34 -9.48
CA TYR A 35 14.30 -5.64 -8.98
C TYR A 35 15.82 -5.80 -8.99
N ARG A 36 16.50 -5.36 -10.07
CA ARG A 36 17.97 -5.42 -10.15
C ARG A 36 18.67 -4.60 -9.07
N ALA A 37 18.05 -3.51 -8.64
CA ALA A 37 18.61 -2.63 -7.62
C ALA A 37 18.43 -3.18 -6.20
N LEU A 38 17.41 -3.99 -5.94
CA LEU A 38 17.13 -4.55 -4.62
C LEU A 38 18.10 -5.70 -4.27
N THR A 39 18.63 -5.69 -3.04
CA THR A 39 19.65 -6.65 -2.58
C THR A 39 19.12 -7.78 -1.68
N LEU A 40 17.79 -7.90 -1.54
CA LEU A 40 17.15 -8.97 -0.78
C LEU A 40 16.91 -10.22 -1.64
N PRO A 41 16.66 -11.39 -1.00
CA PRO A 41 16.11 -12.53 -1.71
C PRO A 41 14.84 -12.16 -2.47
N LEU A 42 14.89 -12.31 -3.79
CA LEU A 42 13.78 -11.97 -4.68
C LEU A 42 12.81 -13.15 -4.81
N PRO A 43 11.51 -12.91 -5.09
CA PRO A 43 10.58 -13.99 -5.42
C PRO A 43 11.04 -14.72 -6.69
N GLU A 44 10.76 -16.02 -6.79
CA GLU A 44 11.15 -16.82 -7.95
C GLU A 44 10.45 -16.34 -9.24
N ALA A 45 9.20 -15.94 -9.12
CA ALA A 45 8.38 -15.44 -10.21
C ALA A 45 7.37 -14.41 -9.71
N VAL A 46 6.91 -13.54 -10.60
CA VAL A 46 5.83 -12.59 -10.36
C VAL A 46 4.95 -12.44 -11.61
N SER A 47 3.68 -12.12 -11.42
CA SER A 47 2.78 -11.67 -12.50
C SER A 47 2.72 -10.14 -12.53
N LEU A 48 3.03 -9.52 -13.66
CA LEU A 48 2.82 -8.09 -13.90
C LEU A 48 1.55 -7.93 -14.76
N CYS A 49 0.47 -7.48 -14.16
CA CYS A 49 -0.82 -7.30 -14.81
C CYS A 49 -1.07 -5.84 -15.14
N LEU A 50 -1.18 -5.50 -16.43
CA LEU A 50 -1.45 -4.15 -16.91
C LEU A 50 -2.90 -4.04 -17.36
N PHE A 51 -3.62 -3.04 -16.84
CA PHE A 51 -5.03 -2.78 -17.16
C PHE A 51 -5.16 -1.42 -17.82
N ASP A 52 -5.84 -1.35 -18.96
CA ASP A 52 -6.15 -0.08 -19.63
C ASP A 52 -7.01 0.85 -18.77
N THR A 53 -7.98 0.29 -18.05
CA THR A 53 -9.03 1.02 -17.34
C THR A 53 -9.23 0.55 -15.91
N LEU A 54 -9.70 1.46 -15.05
CA LEU A 54 -10.03 1.15 -13.65
C LEU A 54 -11.18 0.15 -13.55
N ALA A 55 -12.17 0.26 -14.43
CA ALA A 55 -13.32 -0.64 -14.44
C ALA A 55 -12.90 -2.10 -14.67
N ARG A 56 -11.98 -2.33 -15.62
CA ARG A 56 -11.45 -3.67 -15.90
C ARG A 56 -10.62 -4.22 -14.75
N TRP A 57 -9.78 -3.39 -14.13
CA TRP A 57 -9.05 -3.79 -12.92
C TRP A 57 -10.01 -4.16 -11.79
N ARG A 58 -11.09 -3.39 -11.56
CA ARG A 58 -12.09 -3.67 -10.51
C ARG A 58 -12.78 -5.01 -10.72
N GLU A 59 -13.23 -5.29 -11.95
CA GLU A 59 -13.84 -6.57 -12.30
C GLU A 59 -12.87 -7.73 -12.06
N TYR A 60 -11.63 -7.59 -12.53
CA TYR A 60 -10.58 -8.58 -12.31
C TYR A 60 -10.34 -8.81 -10.80
N ALA A 61 -10.13 -7.75 -10.03
CA ALA A 61 -9.83 -7.82 -8.61
C ALA A 61 -10.99 -8.41 -7.80
N ALA A 62 -12.24 -8.08 -8.13
CA ALA A 62 -13.42 -8.64 -7.48
C ALA A 62 -13.50 -10.16 -7.67
N ARG A 63 -13.32 -10.65 -8.90
CA ARG A 63 -13.29 -12.08 -9.20
C ARG A 63 -12.18 -12.81 -8.44
N ARG A 64 -10.97 -12.24 -8.40
CA ARG A 64 -9.83 -12.85 -7.70
C ARG A 64 -10.02 -12.91 -6.19
N ARG A 65 -10.61 -11.87 -5.58
CA ARG A 65 -10.98 -11.90 -4.15
C ARG A 65 -11.99 -12.99 -3.85
N GLU A 66 -13.00 -13.15 -4.70
CA GLU A 66 -14.00 -14.20 -4.58
C GLU A 66 -13.37 -15.59 -4.69
N GLU A 67 -12.54 -15.83 -5.72
CA GLU A 67 -11.80 -17.09 -5.92
C GLU A 67 -10.90 -17.43 -4.71
N ALA A 68 -10.29 -16.43 -4.09
CA ALA A 68 -9.41 -16.59 -2.93
C ALA A 68 -10.13 -16.60 -1.58
N GLY A 69 -11.46 -16.37 -1.53
CA GLY A 69 -12.23 -16.27 -0.29
C GLY A 69 -11.83 -15.08 0.60
N VAL A 70 -11.33 -14.00 0.00
CA VAL A 70 -10.84 -12.81 0.72
C VAL A 70 -11.98 -11.80 0.92
N VAL A 71 -12.28 -11.49 2.18
CA VAL A 71 -13.36 -10.55 2.58
C VAL A 71 -12.84 -9.10 2.74
N ALA A 72 -11.58 -8.83 2.42
CA ALA A 72 -10.97 -7.51 2.62
C ALA A 72 -11.60 -6.43 1.73
N ALA A 73 -11.96 -5.30 2.35
CA ALA A 73 -12.43 -4.09 1.67
C ALA A 73 -11.30 -3.03 1.60
N GLY A 74 -11.31 -2.19 0.56
CA GLY A 74 -10.58 -0.91 0.58
C GLY A 74 -9.37 -0.74 -0.35
N GLU A 75 -9.09 -1.67 -1.27
CA GLU A 75 -8.03 -1.47 -2.28
C GLU A 75 -8.48 -0.69 -3.53
N GLU A 76 -9.75 -0.28 -3.57
CA GLU A 76 -10.37 0.33 -4.73
C GLU A 76 -9.87 1.77 -4.95
N GLY A 77 -8.78 1.91 -5.71
CA GLY A 77 -8.29 3.22 -6.16
C GLY A 77 -6.78 3.42 -6.09
N PHE A 78 -5.97 2.42 -5.77
CA PHE A 78 -4.53 2.61 -5.88
C PHE A 78 -4.07 2.69 -7.34
N LEU A 79 -2.98 3.44 -7.59
CA LEU A 79 -2.30 3.48 -8.89
C LEU A 79 -1.79 2.07 -9.27
N THR A 80 -1.34 1.34 -8.26
CA THR A 80 -0.83 -0.02 -8.34
C THR A 80 -1.29 -0.82 -7.12
N THR A 81 -1.54 -2.12 -7.27
CA THR A 81 -1.83 -3.03 -6.15
C THR A 81 -0.94 -4.26 -6.20
N HIS A 82 -0.75 -4.88 -5.03
CA HIS A 82 -0.03 -6.15 -4.90
C HIS A 82 -0.86 -7.14 -4.08
N GLU A 83 -0.95 -8.37 -4.59
CA GLU A 83 -1.49 -9.53 -3.87
C GLU A 83 -0.56 -10.74 -4.03
N ALA A 84 -0.67 -11.72 -3.13
CA ALA A 84 0.06 -12.98 -3.24
C ALA A 84 -0.75 -14.15 -2.64
N TRP A 85 -2.07 -14.13 -2.81
CA TRP A 85 -2.99 -15.08 -2.15
C TRP A 85 -2.73 -16.53 -2.58
N GLU A 86 -2.35 -16.73 -3.83
CA GLU A 86 -2.13 -18.04 -4.46
C GLU A 86 -0.66 -18.48 -4.51
N GLY A 87 0.26 -17.72 -3.90
CA GLY A 87 1.68 -18.09 -3.79
C GLY A 87 2.62 -17.36 -4.75
N THR A 88 2.14 -16.92 -5.91
CA THR A 88 2.90 -16.06 -6.82
C THR A 88 2.47 -14.60 -6.63
N PRO A 89 3.38 -13.67 -6.31
CA PRO A 89 3.05 -12.25 -6.21
C PRO A 89 2.53 -11.70 -7.53
N ARG A 90 1.46 -10.91 -7.46
CA ARG A 90 0.86 -10.23 -8.59
C ARG A 90 0.90 -8.73 -8.38
N LEU A 91 1.52 -8.04 -9.32
CA LEU A 91 1.64 -6.60 -9.39
C LEU A 91 0.62 -6.11 -10.41
N SER A 92 -0.43 -5.44 -9.95
CA SER A 92 -1.45 -4.88 -10.83
C SER A 92 -1.22 -3.39 -11.04
N VAL A 93 -1.29 -2.94 -12.29
CA VAL A 93 -1.08 -1.54 -12.68
C VAL A 93 -2.27 -1.06 -13.52
N CYS A 94 -2.92 0.01 -13.08
CA CYS A 94 -4.03 0.64 -13.82
C CYS A 94 -3.51 1.85 -14.59
N LEU A 95 -3.41 1.75 -15.92
CA LEU A 95 -2.84 2.82 -16.76
C LEU A 95 -3.67 4.09 -16.74
N GLU A 96 -5.00 4.00 -16.82
CA GLU A 96 -5.92 5.15 -16.69
C GLU A 96 -5.58 6.02 -15.47
N ARG A 97 -5.21 5.40 -14.35
CA ARG A 97 -4.83 6.12 -13.13
C ARG A 97 -3.38 6.55 -13.11
N LEU A 98 -2.47 5.64 -13.49
CA LEU A 98 -1.03 5.87 -13.44
C LEU A 98 -0.63 7.02 -14.37
N GLU A 99 -1.12 7.01 -15.62
CA GLU A 99 -0.74 8.00 -16.64
C GLU A 99 -1.30 9.41 -16.37
N ALA A 100 -2.33 9.51 -15.53
CA ALA A 100 -2.82 10.79 -15.05
C ALA A 100 -1.87 11.48 -14.05
N GLN A 101 -0.82 10.80 -13.58
CA GLN A 101 0.13 11.31 -12.59
C GLN A 101 1.44 11.77 -13.23
N SER A 102 2.21 12.56 -12.47
CA SER A 102 3.56 12.96 -12.89
C SER A 102 4.51 11.75 -12.98
N PRO A 103 5.55 11.79 -13.83
CA PRO A 103 6.47 10.67 -14.00
C PRO A 103 7.08 10.13 -12.70
N LEU A 104 7.45 11.02 -11.76
CA LEU A 104 7.99 10.59 -10.46
C LEU A 104 6.98 9.83 -9.60
N VAL A 105 5.70 10.22 -9.64
CA VAL A 105 4.63 9.49 -8.93
C VAL A 105 4.40 8.12 -9.58
N GLN A 106 4.50 8.05 -10.91
CA GLN A 106 4.39 6.77 -11.63
C GLN A 106 5.49 5.80 -11.23
N GLN A 107 6.75 6.26 -11.26
CA GLN A 107 7.91 5.48 -10.82
C GLN A 107 7.74 5.06 -9.36
N GLY A 108 7.32 5.98 -8.49
CA GLY A 108 7.13 5.72 -7.08
C GLY A 108 6.15 4.57 -6.83
N ALA A 109 5.01 4.59 -7.52
CA ALA A 109 3.99 3.55 -7.43
C ALA A 109 4.51 2.18 -7.93
N LEU A 110 5.23 2.16 -9.06
CA LEU A 110 5.85 0.94 -9.60
C LEU A 110 6.88 0.35 -8.63
N HIS A 111 7.75 1.19 -8.06
CA HIS A 111 8.74 0.76 -7.08
C HIS A 111 8.11 0.26 -5.78
N GLN A 112 7.03 0.90 -5.32
CA GLN A 112 6.28 0.46 -4.14
C GLN A 112 5.72 -0.95 -4.32
N VAL A 113 5.11 -1.26 -5.47
CA VAL A 113 4.53 -2.59 -5.72
C VAL A 113 5.61 -3.67 -5.88
N VAL A 114 6.80 -3.31 -6.40
CA VAL A 114 7.99 -4.19 -6.43
C VAL A 114 8.50 -4.45 -5.01
N ALA A 115 8.65 -3.43 -4.17
CA ALA A 115 9.06 -3.61 -2.78
C ALA A 115 8.09 -4.51 -2.01
N HIS A 116 6.78 -4.36 -2.25
CA HIS A 116 5.77 -5.23 -1.66
C HIS A 116 5.87 -6.69 -2.11
N SER A 117 6.21 -6.97 -3.37
CA SER A 117 6.39 -8.36 -3.83
C SER A 117 7.62 -9.03 -3.19
N VAL A 118 8.69 -8.27 -2.95
CA VAL A 118 9.90 -8.77 -2.28
C VAL A 118 9.65 -9.04 -0.81
N LEU A 119 9.03 -8.10 -0.09
CA LEU A 119 8.85 -8.21 1.37
C LEU A 119 7.63 -9.03 1.77
N HIS A 120 6.56 -9.03 0.96
CA HIS A 120 5.24 -9.56 1.32
C HIS A 120 4.65 -10.48 0.25
N GLY A 121 5.48 -10.97 -0.68
CA GLY A 121 5.07 -11.84 -1.78
C GLY A 121 4.73 -13.29 -1.40
N ARG A 122 4.42 -13.55 -0.13
CA ARG A 122 4.07 -14.91 0.35
C ARG A 122 2.66 -14.91 0.94
N PRO A 123 1.89 -16.01 0.77
CA PRO A 123 0.55 -16.14 1.36
C PRO A 123 0.52 -15.97 2.88
N ASP A 124 1.62 -16.27 3.57
CA ASP A 124 1.72 -16.16 5.03
C ASP A 124 1.50 -14.72 5.53
N PHE A 125 1.82 -13.70 4.72
CA PHE A 125 1.55 -12.29 5.02
C PHE A 125 0.06 -11.91 4.91
N TYR A 126 -0.79 -12.84 4.45
CA TYR A 126 -2.24 -12.65 4.29
C TYR A 126 -3.04 -13.56 5.24
N ARG A 127 -2.37 -14.42 6.01
CA ARG A 127 -3.00 -15.32 6.99
C ARG A 127 -2.67 -14.85 8.39
N PHE A 128 -3.63 -14.19 9.03
CA PHE A 128 -3.48 -13.77 10.43
C PHE A 128 -4.56 -14.41 11.31
N ALA A 129 -4.13 -15.15 12.33
CA ALA A 129 -5.02 -15.66 13.36
C ALA A 129 -5.09 -14.64 14.50
N VAL A 130 -6.27 -14.05 14.70
CA VAL A 130 -6.49 -13.12 15.81
C VAL A 130 -6.51 -13.90 17.13
N PRO A 131 -5.62 -13.60 18.10
CA PRO A 131 -5.60 -14.30 19.38
C PRO A 131 -6.95 -14.19 20.10
N ARG A 132 -7.43 -15.30 20.69
CA ARG A 132 -8.71 -15.30 21.43
C ARG A 132 -8.75 -14.28 22.56
N SER A 133 -7.62 -14.01 23.20
CA SER A 133 -7.49 -12.97 24.22
C SER A 133 -7.80 -11.58 23.66
N LEU A 134 -7.28 -11.26 22.47
CA LEU A 134 -7.53 -9.98 21.80
C LEU A 134 -9.00 -9.87 21.37
N ILE A 135 -9.60 -10.96 20.89
CA ILE A 135 -11.05 -11.00 20.59
C ILE A 135 -11.87 -10.71 21.85
N ALA A 136 -11.56 -11.38 22.98
CA ALA A 136 -12.28 -11.19 24.23
C ALA A 136 -12.12 -9.77 24.79
N GLU A 137 -10.92 -9.19 24.71
CA GLU A 137 -10.67 -7.81 25.13
C GLU A 137 -11.42 -6.80 24.24
N SER A 138 -11.39 -7.01 22.92
CA SER A 138 -12.13 -6.20 21.95
C SER A 138 -13.64 -6.19 22.26
N GLN A 139 -14.22 -7.37 22.49
CA GLN A 139 -15.63 -7.52 22.85
C GLN A 139 -15.98 -6.83 24.18
N ALA A 140 -15.13 -6.96 25.19
CA ALA A 140 -15.31 -6.28 26.48
C ALA A 140 -15.29 -4.75 26.34
N ARG A 141 -14.64 -4.21 25.30
CA ARG A 141 -14.61 -2.79 24.94
C ARG A 141 -15.71 -2.38 23.94
N GLY A 142 -16.63 -3.29 23.60
CA GLY A 142 -17.74 -3.02 22.67
C GLY A 142 -17.35 -3.02 21.19
N VAL A 143 -16.18 -3.58 20.85
CA VAL A 143 -15.69 -3.68 19.47
C VAL A 143 -15.97 -5.08 18.92
N GLU A 144 -16.83 -5.14 17.90
CA GLU A 144 -17.20 -6.37 17.17
C GLU A 144 -16.01 -6.96 16.40
N LEU A 145 -16.08 -8.25 16.09
CA LEU A 145 -14.99 -8.98 15.45
C LEU A 145 -14.66 -8.40 14.08
N GLU A 146 -15.66 -7.99 13.31
CA GLU A 146 -15.54 -7.42 11.98
C GLU A 146 -14.77 -6.09 12.03
N ILE A 147 -15.06 -5.25 13.04
CA ILE A 147 -14.36 -3.98 13.26
C ILE A 147 -12.92 -4.24 13.69
N LEU A 148 -12.70 -5.19 14.60
CA LEU A 148 -11.36 -5.60 15.01
C LEU A 148 -10.52 -6.09 13.82
N GLN A 149 -11.09 -6.94 12.98
CA GLN A 149 -10.43 -7.44 11.77
C GLN A 149 -10.05 -6.30 10.81
N GLN A 150 -10.95 -5.32 10.62
CA GLN A 150 -10.68 -4.17 9.77
C GLN A 150 -9.59 -3.25 10.36
N ILE A 151 -9.57 -3.03 11.67
CA ILE A 151 -8.50 -2.29 12.36
C ILE A 151 -7.16 -3.00 12.15
N LEU A 152 -7.11 -4.31 12.40
CA LEU A 152 -5.89 -5.11 12.21
C LEU A 152 -5.42 -5.09 10.76
N TYR A 153 -6.34 -5.09 9.80
CA TYR A 153 -6.02 -4.93 8.38
C TYR A 153 -5.40 -3.56 8.07
N PHE A 154 -5.95 -2.47 8.60
CA PHE A 154 -5.37 -1.12 8.43
C PHE A 154 -3.97 -1.02 9.05
N VAL A 155 -3.79 -1.56 10.26
CA VAL A 155 -2.48 -1.62 10.91
C VAL A 155 -1.49 -2.43 10.08
N ALA A 156 -1.90 -3.61 9.58
CA ALA A 156 -1.04 -4.44 8.75
C ALA A 156 -0.62 -3.72 7.46
N ILE A 157 -1.55 -3.03 6.77
CA ILE A 157 -1.21 -2.23 5.60
C ILE A 157 -0.23 -1.11 5.93
N ALA A 158 -0.45 -0.41 7.05
CA ALA A 158 0.41 0.69 7.47
C ALA A 158 1.85 0.21 7.72
N ILE A 159 2.01 -0.90 8.44
CA ILE A 159 3.31 -1.53 8.69
C ILE A 159 3.97 -2.00 7.39
N LYS A 160 3.22 -2.69 6.52
CA LYS A 160 3.73 -3.13 5.20
C LYS A 160 4.17 -1.93 4.35
N GLY A 161 3.42 -0.84 4.39
CA GLY A 161 3.74 0.42 3.71
C GLY A 161 5.06 1.01 4.21
N TYR A 162 5.22 1.12 5.53
CA TYR A 162 6.47 1.57 6.15
C TYR A 162 7.68 0.71 5.75
N GLN A 163 7.53 -0.62 5.80
CA GLN A 163 8.59 -1.56 5.45
C GLN A 163 9.00 -1.45 3.97
N ALA A 164 8.02 -1.32 3.06
CA ALA A 164 8.28 -1.13 1.64
C ALA A 164 9.04 0.16 1.34
N VAL A 165 8.63 1.29 1.94
CA VAL A 165 9.34 2.57 1.74
C VAL A 165 10.72 2.55 2.37
N SER A 166 10.87 1.93 3.55
CA SER A 166 12.18 1.78 4.20
C SER A 166 13.14 1.04 3.28
N LEU A 167 12.69 -0.07 2.69
CA LEU A 167 13.48 -0.82 1.72
C LEU A 167 13.90 0.03 0.51
N LEU A 168 12.96 0.79 -0.05
CA LEU A 168 13.20 1.64 -1.21
C LEU A 168 14.20 2.77 -0.90
N VAL A 169 14.06 3.40 0.27
CA VAL A 169 14.98 4.42 0.77
C VAL A 169 16.40 3.86 0.97
N GLU A 170 16.52 2.67 1.56
CA GLU A 170 17.80 1.96 1.71
C GLU A 170 18.49 1.73 0.35
N HIS A 171 17.71 1.52 -0.71
CA HIS A 171 18.18 1.32 -2.08
C HIS A 171 18.13 2.60 -2.95
N ARG A 172 18.06 3.78 -2.32
CA ARG A 172 18.16 5.11 -2.96
C ARG A 172 16.98 5.53 -3.85
N PHE A 173 15.87 4.81 -3.82
CA PHE A 173 14.59 5.25 -4.40
C PHE A 173 13.93 6.24 -3.43
N ILE A 174 14.42 7.48 -3.42
CA ILE A 174 13.97 8.51 -2.46
C ILE A 174 13.03 9.50 -3.14
N GLN A 175 13.44 10.08 -4.26
CA GLN A 175 12.71 11.17 -4.90
C GLN A 175 11.33 10.75 -5.41
N ASP A 176 11.23 9.53 -5.96
CA ASP A 176 9.96 8.95 -6.41
C ASP A 176 9.01 8.65 -5.25
N GLN A 177 9.54 8.19 -4.10
CA GLN A 177 8.76 7.92 -2.90
C GLN A 177 8.32 9.20 -2.21
N VAL A 178 9.13 10.26 -2.24
CA VAL A 178 8.72 11.60 -1.77
C VAL A 178 7.59 12.16 -2.64
N ALA A 179 7.70 12.01 -3.97
CA ALA A 179 6.62 12.41 -4.88
C ALA A 179 5.34 11.60 -4.64
N LEU A 180 5.45 10.28 -4.47
CA LEU A 180 4.31 9.42 -4.15
C LEU A 180 3.70 9.75 -2.78
N ALA A 181 4.53 10.01 -1.76
CA ALA A 181 4.07 10.46 -0.44
C ALA A 181 3.23 11.73 -0.57
N SER A 182 3.73 12.71 -1.31
CA SER A 182 3.08 14.01 -1.48
C SER A 182 1.72 13.84 -2.17
N TYR A 183 1.66 13.03 -3.24
CA TYR A 183 0.42 12.63 -3.90
C TYR A 183 -0.57 11.94 -2.94
N GLN A 184 -0.10 11.04 -2.07
CA GLN A 184 -0.95 10.32 -1.11
C GLN A 184 -1.46 11.23 0.03
N LEU A 185 -0.73 12.29 0.35
CA LEU A 185 -1.09 13.27 1.38
C LEU A 185 -2.03 14.37 0.88
N GLU A 186 -2.25 14.51 -0.43
CA GLU A 186 -3.19 15.48 -0.96
C GLU A 186 -4.60 15.20 -0.40
N THR A 187 -4.98 15.96 0.62
CA THR A 187 -6.30 15.87 1.24
C THR A 187 -7.34 16.36 0.26
N GLY A 188 -8.17 15.44 -0.24
CA GLY A 188 -9.45 15.80 -0.81
C GLY A 188 -10.42 16.32 0.27
N GLU A 189 -11.38 17.16 -0.15
CA GLU A 189 -12.52 17.60 0.68
C GLU A 189 -13.24 16.43 1.36
N ASP A 190 -13.14 15.24 0.77
CA ASP A 190 -13.64 13.95 1.25
C ASP A 190 -13.17 13.62 2.68
N SER A 191 -11.92 13.95 3.06
CA SER A 191 -11.39 13.58 4.38
C SER A 191 -12.13 14.27 5.54
N VAL A 192 -12.50 15.54 5.33
CA VAL A 192 -13.27 16.34 6.30
C VAL A 192 -14.69 15.81 6.42
N VAL A 193 -15.31 15.47 5.29
CA VAL A 193 -16.67 14.92 5.25
C VAL A 193 -16.71 13.55 5.95
N LEU A 194 -15.77 12.66 5.62
CA LEU A 194 -15.64 11.35 6.25
C LEU A 194 -15.47 11.46 7.77
N TRP A 195 -14.63 12.37 8.26
CA TRP A 195 -14.50 12.59 9.70
C TRP A 195 -15.80 13.10 10.34
N LYS A 196 -16.48 14.06 9.72
CA LYS A 196 -17.77 14.58 10.24
C LYS A 196 -18.82 13.49 10.39
N MET A 197 -18.83 12.51 9.48
CA MET A 197 -19.70 11.34 9.55
C MET A 197 -19.25 10.34 10.62
N ALA A 198 -17.95 10.12 10.75
CA ALA A 198 -17.37 9.10 11.63
C ALA A 198 -17.33 9.50 13.12
N ARG A 199 -17.12 10.79 13.43
CA ARG A 199 -16.71 11.25 14.78
C ARG A 199 -17.65 10.90 15.94
N TRP A 200 -18.94 10.67 15.65
CA TRP A 200 -19.97 10.41 16.67
C TRP A 200 -20.28 8.94 16.88
N GLU A 201 -19.88 8.07 15.95
CA GLU A 201 -20.08 6.64 16.06
C GLU A 201 -18.73 5.99 16.40
N PRO A 202 -18.59 5.35 17.58
CA PRO A 202 -17.30 4.84 18.06
C PRO A 202 -16.57 3.93 17.07
N ARG A 203 -17.28 3.07 16.32
CA ARG A 203 -16.65 2.12 15.39
C ARG A 203 -16.10 2.85 14.17
N ALA A 204 -16.90 3.72 13.56
CA ALA A 204 -16.52 4.54 12.43
C ALA A 204 -15.34 5.46 12.80
N ARG A 205 -15.37 6.05 14.00
CA ARG A 205 -14.25 6.84 14.54
C ARG A 205 -12.97 6.01 14.64
N LEU A 206 -13.03 4.81 15.23
CA LEU A 206 -11.87 3.92 15.34
C LEU A 206 -11.31 3.52 13.97
N LEU A 207 -12.18 3.17 13.02
CA LEU A 207 -11.78 2.83 11.66
C LEU A 207 -11.13 4.01 10.96
N TYR A 208 -11.70 5.21 11.09
CA TYR A 208 -11.16 6.43 10.49
C TYR A 208 -9.75 6.72 11.02
N LEU A 209 -9.57 6.70 12.34
CA LEU A 209 -8.28 6.96 12.97
C LEU A 209 -7.25 5.90 12.61
N SER A 210 -7.64 4.62 12.62
CA SER A 210 -6.76 3.50 12.23
C SER A 210 -6.29 3.62 10.77
N ALA A 211 -7.14 4.12 9.87
CA ALA A 211 -6.77 4.34 8.48
C ALA A 211 -5.69 5.43 8.32
N GLN A 212 -5.57 6.38 9.25
CA GLN A 212 -4.55 7.44 9.20
C GLN A 212 -3.14 6.91 9.50
N LEU A 213 -3.01 5.74 10.12
CA LEU A 213 -1.69 5.14 10.40
C LEU A 213 -0.91 4.88 9.11
N LYS A 214 -1.61 4.51 8.02
CA LYS A 214 -0.96 4.19 6.74
C LYS A 214 -0.15 5.38 6.20
N PRO A 215 -0.75 6.55 5.90
CA PRO A 215 0.02 7.69 5.42
C PRO A 215 1.06 8.14 6.44
N LEU A 216 0.77 8.16 7.74
CA LEU A 216 1.73 8.63 8.75
C LEU A 216 2.99 7.74 8.85
N LEU A 217 2.81 6.42 8.92
CA LEU A 217 3.93 5.48 8.95
C LEU A 217 4.70 5.48 7.62
N TYR A 218 4.03 5.68 6.49
CA TYR A 218 4.67 5.80 5.18
C TYR A 218 5.69 6.95 5.12
N LEU A 219 5.44 8.08 5.80
CA LEU A 219 6.35 9.23 5.78
C LEU A 219 7.66 8.99 6.55
N ARG A 220 7.64 8.14 7.58
CA ARG A 220 8.73 8.02 8.57
C ARG A 220 10.11 7.80 7.92
N PRO A 221 10.29 6.87 6.95
CA PRO A 221 11.60 6.65 6.33
C PRO A 221 12.06 7.80 5.43
N LEU A 222 11.13 8.68 5.00
CA LEU A 222 11.38 9.78 4.08
C LEU A 222 11.74 11.09 4.81
N LEU A 223 11.30 11.27 6.06
CA LEU A 223 11.52 12.50 6.82
C LEU A 223 12.98 12.98 6.90
N PRO A 224 14.01 12.09 7.01
CA PRO A 224 15.40 12.54 6.98
C PRO A 224 15.83 13.19 5.65
N TYR A 225 15.12 12.92 4.56
CA TYR A 225 15.44 13.37 3.20
C TYR A 225 14.49 14.47 2.70
N ALA A 226 13.27 14.52 3.22
CA ALA A 226 12.23 15.49 2.89
C ALA A 226 11.47 15.91 4.16
N PRO A 227 12.11 16.70 5.05
CA PRO A 227 11.52 17.08 6.35
C PRO A 227 10.22 17.89 6.21
N GLU A 228 10.00 18.54 5.08
CA GLU A 228 8.76 19.23 4.74
C GLU A 228 7.53 18.32 4.73
N LEU A 229 7.71 17.01 4.50
CA LEU A 229 6.63 16.02 4.56
C LEU A 229 6.01 15.93 5.96
N ALA A 230 6.74 16.26 7.03
CA ALA A 230 6.18 16.32 8.37
C ALA A 230 5.08 17.40 8.48
N GLY A 231 5.27 18.54 7.80
CA GLY A 231 4.26 19.59 7.72
C GLY A 231 3.03 19.14 6.94
N ALA A 232 3.22 18.46 5.81
CA ALA A 232 2.13 17.91 5.01
C ALA A 232 1.34 16.83 5.74
N GLY A 233 2.02 15.92 6.46
CA GLY A 233 1.40 14.90 7.30
C GLY A 233 0.53 15.50 8.41
N ARG A 234 1.01 16.56 9.07
CA ARG A 234 0.19 17.30 10.07
C ARG A 234 -0.98 18.05 9.42
N ALA A 235 -0.78 18.66 8.26
CA ALA A 235 -1.84 19.36 7.54
C ALA A 235 -2.98 18.40 7.16
N MET A 236 -2.64 17.15 6.79
CA MET A 236 -3.62 16.10 6.48
C MET A 236 -4.53 15.77 7.67
N LEU A 237 -4.08 15.95 8.90
CA LEU A 237 -4.85 15.69 10.12
C LEU A 237 -5.54 16.95 10.68
N SER A 238 -5.45 18.11 10.02
CA SER A 238 -5.88 19.40 10.56
C SER A 238 -7.38 19.51 10.89
N HIS A 239 -8.21 18.61 10.34
CA HIS A 239 -9.63 18.52 10.64
C HIS A 239 -9.96 17.68 11.89
N LEU A 240 -8.98 16.98 12.44
CA LEU A 240 -9.13 16.18 13.67
C LEU A 240 -8.95 17.05 14.93
N PRO A 241 -9.59 16.68 16.06
CA PRO A 241 -9.29 17.29 17.35
C PRO A 241 -7.82 17.10 17.74
N PRO A 242 -7.18 18.08 18.42
CA PRO A 242 -5.78 17.98 18.82
C PRO A 242 -5.45 16.73 19.63
N GLU A 243 -6.35 16.29 20.51
CA GLU A 243 -6.10 15.08 21.31
C GLU A 243 -6.02 13.79 20.48
N GLU A 244 -6.68 13.74 19.31
CA GLU A 244 -6.60 12.59 18.41
C GLU A 244 -5.33 12.65 17.57
N VAL A 245 -4.89 13.85 17.19
CA VAL A 245 -3.62 14.04 16.48
C VAL A 245 -2.47 13.60 17.36
N GLU A 246 -2.42 14.06 18.62
CA GLU A 246 -1.36 13.70 19.58
C GLU A 246 -1.28 12.18 19.81
N ARG A 247 -2.43 11.50 19.90
CA ARG A 247 -2.47 10.04 20.01
C ARG A 247 -1.93 9.34 18.77
N LEU A 248 -2.32 9.80 17.58
CA LEU A 248 -1.83 9.23 16.32
C LEU A 248 -0.32 9.43 16.15
N GLU A 249 0.18 10.62 16.49
CA GLU A 249 1.61 10.94 16.47
C GLU A 249 2.38 10.06 17.45
N GLY A 250 1.88 9.89 18.69
CA GLY A 250 2.49 9.00 19.67
C GLY A 250 2.61 7.55 19.19
N LEU A 251 1.60 7.03 18.48
CA LEU A 251 1.62 5.66 17.94
C LEU A 251 2.64 5.43 16.82
N VAL A 252 3.08 6.48 16.13
CA VAL A 252 4.05 6.36 15.02
C VAL A 252 5.47 6.74 15.40
N GLU A 253 5.65 7.36 16.57
CA GLU A 253 6.96 7.74 17.11
C GLU A 253 7.66 6.63 17.91
N GLU A 254 6.90 5.72 18.51
CA GLU A 254 7.37 4.50 19.19
C GLU A 254 7.99 3.47 18.24
#